data_AF-A0A7X8FSH9-F1
#
_entry.id   AF-A0A7X8FSH9-F1
#
_cell.length_a   1.000
_cell.length_b   1.000
_cell.length_c   1.000
_cell.angle_alpha   90.00
_cell.angle_beta   90.00
_cell.angle_gamma   90.00
#
_symmetry.space_group_name_H-M   'P 1'
#
loop_
_entity.id
_entity.type
_entity.pdbx_description
1 polymer ?
#
loop_
_entity_poly.entity_id
_entity_poly.type
_entity_poly.pdbx_seq_one_letter_code
_entity_poly.pdbx_strand_id
1 'polypeptide(L)' 'MHNVLELREVTKSYPGFQLGPLTLGIPRGAITGYIGENGAG' A
#
# COMPACT_ATOMS: atom_id res chain seq x y z
N MET A 1 -14.32 -10.82 -8.82
CA MET A 1 -13.14 -10.14 -9.39
C MET A 1 -11.91 -10.67 -8.66
N HIS A 2 -10.81 -10.97 -9.36
CA HIS A 2 -9.58 -11.53 -8.75
C HIS A 2 -8.50 -10.44 -8.65
N ASN A 3 -7.98 -10.21 -7.44
CA ASN A 3 -6.86 -9.29 -7.23
C ASN A 3 -5.55 -9.95 -7.71
N VAL A 4 -4.70 -9.19 -8.40
CA VAL A 4 -3.35 -9.67 -8.76
C VAL A 4 -2.32 -9.41 -7.67
N LEU A 5 -2.64 -8.49 -6.75
CA LEU A 5 -1.83 -8.17 -5.57
C LEU A 5 -2.77 -7.93 -4.40
N GLU A 6 -2.41 -8.47 -3.24
CA GLU A 6 -3.06 -8.21 -1.96
C GLU A 6 -2.00 -7.97 -0.89
N LEU A 7 -2.15 -6.86 -0.15
CA LEU A 7 -1.45 -6.60 1.10
C LEU A 7 -2.47 -6.64 2.23
N ARG A 8 -2.10 -7.24 3.36
CA ARG A 8 -2.94 -7.35 4.55
C ARG A 8 -2.12 -6.95 5.75
N GLU A 9 -2.51 -5.86 6.41
CA GLU A 9 -1.89 -5.33 7.62
C GLU A 9 -0.36 -5.17 7.50
N VAL A 10 0.12 -4.80 6.31
CA VAL A 10 1.55 -4.69 6.06
C VAL A 10 2.09 -3.43 6.72
N THR A 11 3.10 -3.61 7.56
CA THR A 11 3.82 -2.52 8.22
C THR A 11 5.30 -2.53 7.83
N LYS A 12 5.90 -1.35 7.75
CA LYS A 12 7.35 -1.20 7.64
C LYS A 12 7.84 -0.12 8.60
N SER A 13 8.81 -0.46 9.44
CA SER A 13 9.32 0.44 10.48
C SER A 13 10.78 0.80 10.24
N TYR A 14 11.08 2.07 10.46
CA TYR A 14 12.41 2.67 10.50
C TYR A 14 12.51 3.56 11.75
N PRO A 15 13.71 3.90 12.25
CA PRO A 15 13.82 4.86 13.35
C PRO A 15 13.15 6.20 12.99
N GLY A 16 12.13 6.60 13.77
CA GLY A 16 11.39 7.84 13.55
C GLY A 16 10.34 7.81 12.42
N PHE A 17 10.10 6.66 11.79
CA PHE A 17 9.12 6.54 10.71
C PHE A 17 8.47 5.16 10.67
N GLN A 18 7.16 5.10 10.46
CA GLN A 18 6.43 3.86 10.24
C GLN A 18 5.43 4.01 9.10
N LEU A 19 5.57 3.15 8.10
CA LEU A 19 4.59 2.96 7.05
C LEU A 19 3.60 1.87 7.48
N GLY A 20 2.30 2.16 7.30
CA GLY A 20 1.20 1.22 7.54
C GLY A 20 0.57 1.33 8.94
N PRO A 21 -0.32 0.39 9.30
CA PRO A 21 -0.68 -0.82 8.55
C PRO A 21 -1.37 -0.52 7.21
N LEU A 22 -0.99 -1.25 6.16
CA LEU A 22 -1.57 -1.15 4.82
C LEU A 22 -2.33 -2.44 4.47
N THR A 23 -3.62 -2.28 4.20
CA THR A 23 -4.48 -3.31 3.61
C THR A 23 -5.04 -2.80 2.29
N LEU A 24 -4.59 -3.40 1.18
CA LEU A 24 -4.96 -2.96 -0.17
C LEU A 24 -4.93 -4.11 -1.16
N GLY A 25 -5.70 -3.98 -2.23
CA GLY A 25 -5.77 -4.94 -3.33
C GLY A 25 -5.72 -4.24 -4.67
N ILE A 26 -5.01 -4.84 -5.63
CA ILE A 26 -4.98 -4.36 -7.02
C ILE A 26 -5.74 -5.37 -7.88
N PRO A 27 -6.88 -5.00 -8.49
CA PRO A 27 -7.62 -5.86 -9.40
C PRO A 27 -6.82 -6.21 -10.66
N ARG A 28 -7.01 -7.41 -11.21
CA ARG A 28 -6.47 -7.75 -12.53
C ARG A 28 -6.94 -6.74 -13.59
N GLY A 29 -5.99 -6.19 -14.35
CA GLY A 29 -6.28 -5.28 -15.47
C GLY A 29 -6.48 -3.80 -15.09
N ALA A 30 -6.24 -3.44 -13.82
CA ALA A 30 -6.29 -2.05 -13.38
C ALA A 30 -4.90 -1.37 -13.41
N ILE A 31 -4.90 -0.08 -13.72
CA ILE A 31 -3.77 0.81 -13.43
C ILE A 31 -4.12 1.57 -12.16
N THR A 32 -3.31 1.43 -11.10
CA THR A 32 -3.55 2.05 -9.79
C THR A 32 -2.42 3.02 -9.46
N GLY A 33 -2.78 4.26 -9.12
CA GLY A 33 -1.85 5.26 -8.57
C GLY A 33 -2.14 5.51 -7.10
N TYR A 34 -1.09 5.55 -6.27
CA TYR A 34 -1.16 6.00 -4.88
C TYR A 34 -0.64 7.44 -4.81
N ILE A 35 -1.47 8.36 -4.35
CA ILE A 35 -1.16 9.80 -4.29
C ILE A 35 -1.11 10.21 -2.82
N GLY A 36 -0.06 10.94 -2.46
CA GLY A 36 0.17 11.47 -1.12
C GLY A 36 1.15 12.63 -1.16
N GLU A 37 1.23 13.36 -0.05
CA GLU A 37 2.22 14.42 0.14
C GLU A 37 3.65 13.86 0.21
N ASN A 38 4.65 14.75 0.13
CA ASN A 38 6.05 14.36 0.27
C ASN A 38 6.29 13.73 1.64
N GLY A 39 6.74 12.47 1.65
CA GLY A 39 6.97 11.71 2.88
C GLY A 39 5.75 10.97 3.45
N ALA A 40 4.63 10.91 2.72
CA ALA A 40 3.41 10.23 3.16
C ALA A 40 3.54 8.70 3.34
N GLY A 41 4.62 8.10 2.85
CA GLY A 41 4.87 6.68 2.97
C GLY A 41 6.28 6.27 2.59
#